data_AF-A7MNM3-F1
#
_entry.id   AF-A7MNM3-F1
#
_cell.length_a   1.000
_cell.length_b   1.000
_cell.length_c   1.000
_cell.angle_alpha   90.00
_cell.angle_beta   90.00
_cell.angle_gamma   90.00
#
_symmetry.space_group_name_H-M   'P 1'
#
loop_
_entity.id
_entity.type
_entity.pdbx_description
1 polymer ?
#
loop_
_entity_poly.entity_id
_entity_poly.type
_entity_poly.pdbx_seq_one_letter_code
_entity_poly.pdbx_strand_id
1 'polypeptide(L)'
;MAGVDIEWDHGNDAKSLREANAMVAAYGMSGLHVAPALQSRHTEGNAIDMNISWSGDLHIIDKDNNAVIIRTPPRDGMNTELHQVGRNYNVIKYHGGARDKPHWSSDGR
;
A
#
# COMPACT_ATOMS: atom_id res chain seq x y z
N MET A 1 12.74 18.45 -13.94
CA MET A 1 11.66 17.45 -14.00
C MET A 1 10.35 18.20 -13.83
N ALA A 2 9.43 18.13 -14.79
CA ALA A 2 8.09 18.71 -14.62
C ALA A 2 7.27 17.72 -13.78
N GLY A 3 6.76 18.16 -12.62
CA GLY A 3 5.88 17.32 -11.80
C GLY A 3 5.79 17.73 -10.33
N VAL A 4 6.85 18.32 -9.75
CA VAL A 4 6.80 18.95 -8.43
C VAL A 4 7.88 20.02 -8.37
N ASP A 5 7.53 21.24 -7.95
CA ASP A 5 8.50 22.34 -7.73
C ASP A 5 9.27 22.11 -6.41
N ILE A 6 9.95 20.98 -6.30
CA ILE A 6 10.83 20.69 -5.16
C ILE A 6 12.27 20.85 -5.61
N GLU A 7 12.95 21.84 -5.05
CA GLU A 7 14.40 21.97 -5.13
C GLU A 7 15.03 21.20 -3.96
N TRP A 8 15.65 20.06 -4.26
CA TRP A 8 16.26 19.21 -3.23
C TRP A 8 17.63 19.72 -2.77
N ASP A 9 18.40 20.30 -3.69
CA ASP A 9 19.73 20.83 -3.43
C ASP A 9 19.75 22.34 -3.66
N HIS A 10 20.10 23.10 -2.62
CA HIS A 10 20.18 24.55 -2.67
C HIS A 10 21.62 25.07 -2.79
N GLY A 11 22.57 24.20 -3.18
CA GLY A 11 23.98 24.50 -3.41
C GLY A 11 24.82 24.61 -2.12
N ASN A 12 24.24 24.31 -0.96
CA ASN A 12 24.89 24.30 0.35
C ASN A 12 24.04 23.50 1.35
N ASP A 13 24.62 22.52 2.03
CA ASP A 13 23.99 21.66 3.03
C ASP A 13 23.17 22.43 4.08
N ALA A 14 23.71 23.55 4.59
CA ALA A 14 23.00 24.35 5.59
C ALA A 14 21.71 24.99 5.03
N LYS A 15 21.74 25.38 3.74
CA LYS A 15 20.58 25.92 3.06
C LYS A 15 19.59 24.81 2.73
N SER A 16 20.06 23.68 2.21
CA SER A 16 19.22 22.51 1.93
C SER A 16 18.50 22.00 3.18
N LEU A 17 19.18 21.91 4.32
CA LEU A 17 18.57 21.53 5.61
C LEU A 17 17.52 22.54 6.09
N ARG A 18 17.77 23.84 5.93
CA ARG A 18 16.82 24.88 6.32
C ARG A 18 15.53 24.79 5.51
N GLU A 19 15.63 24.68 4.19
CA GLU A 19 14.45 24.60 3.32
C GLU A 19 13.70 23.27 3.50
N ALA A 20 14.40 22.16 3.75
CA ALA A 20 13.77 20.89 4.13
C ALA A 20 12.96 21.01 5.44
N ASN A 21 13.50 21.69 6.46
CA ASN A 21 12.76 21.96 7.70
C ASN A 21 11.55 22.89 7.47
N ALA A 22 11.66 23.84 6.53
CA ALA A 22 10.54 24.69 6.14
C ALA A 22 9.40 23.85 5.52
N MET A 23 9.72 22.85 4.69
CA MET A 23 8.74 21.90 4.15
C MET A 23 8.08 21.08 5.27
N VAL A 24 8.86 20.54 6.22
CA VAL A 24 8.34 19.78 7.37
C VAL A 24 7.31 20.60 8.15
N ALA A 25 7.62 21.88 8.40
CA ALA A 25 6.70 22.80 9.07
C ALA A 25 5.46 23.12 8.22
N ALA A 26 5.66 23.47 6.94
CA ALA A 26 4.57 23.86 6.03
C ALA A 26 3.57 22.73 5.79
N TYR A 27 4.04 21.48 5.69
CA TYR A 27 3.19 20.30 5.52
C TYR A 27 2.70 19.70 6.85
N GLY A 28 3.03 20.32 7.99
CA GLY A 28 2.59 19.85 9.31
C GLY A 28 3.10 18.45 9.67
N MET A 29 4.24 18.05 9.10
CA MET A 29 4.79 16.69 9.24
C MET A 29 5.23 16.37 10.68
N SER A 30 5.47 17.39 11.50
CA SER A 30 5.76 17.26 12.93
C SER A 30 4.56 16.83 13.78
N GLY A 31 3.33 16.95 13.26
CA GLY A 31 2.09 16.58 13.95
C GLY A 31 1.51 15.24 13.55
N LEU A 32 2.22 14.45 12.73
CA LEU A 32 1.71 13.17 12.24
C LEU A 32 1.70 12.13 13.37
N HIS A 33 0.59 11.39 13.49
CA HIS A 33 0.47 10.27 14.43
C HIS A 33 1.41 9.11 14.09
N VAL A 34 1.80 9.00 12.82
CA VAL A 34 2.75 8.01 12.30
C VAL A 34 3.76 8.76 11.45
N ALA A 35 5.05 8.58 11.76
CA ALA A 35 6.11 9.20 10.97
C ALA A 35 6.05 8.70 9.51
N PRO A 36 6.36 9.56 8.52
CA PRO A 36 6.50 9.12 7.14
C PRO A 36 7.47 7.94 7.04
N ALA A 37 7.04 6.86 6.39
CA ALA A 37 7.83 5.65 6.31
C ALA A 37 8.98 5.82 5.31
N LEU A 38 10.22 5.85 5.80
CA LEU A 38 11.43 5.80 4.96
C LEU A 38 11.68 4.40 4.40
N GLN A 39 11.19 3.38 5.11
CA GLN A 39 11.26 1.98 4.73
C GLN A 39 9.86 1.38 4.89
N SER A 40 9.30 0.95 3.77
CA SER A 40 8.01 0.26 3.70
C SER A 40 8.03 -0.76 2.56
N ARG A 41 7.08 -1.70 2.58
CA ARG A 41 6.91 -2.65 1.46
C ARG A 41 6.63 -1.95 0.14
N HIS A 42 5.97 -0.79 0.14
CA HIS A 42 5.75 0.03 -1.06
C HIS A 42 7.07 0.58 -1.62
N THR A 43 7.94 1.14 -0.77
CA THR A 43 9.26 1.65 -1.20
C THR A 43 10.22 0.55 -1.67
N GLU A 44 10.01 -0.69 -1.21
CA GLU A 44 10.76 -1.86 -1.65
C GLU A 44 10.21 -2.50 -2.93
N GLY A 45 9.04 -2.08 -3.41
CA GLY A 45 8.34 -2.73 -4.53
C GLY A 45 7.69 -4.07 -4.18
N ASN A 46 7.47 -4.33 -2.89
CA ASN A 46 6.91 -5.57 -2.34
C ASN A 46 5.43 -5.46 -1.91
N ALA A 47 4.80 -4.30 -2.09
CA ALA A 47 3.39 -4.06 -1.80
C ALA A 47 2.68 -3.36 -2.95
N ILE A 48 1.36 -3.54 -2.98
CA ILE A 48 0.43 -2.83 -3.84
C ILE A 48 -0.86 -2.55 -3.08
N ASP A 49 -1.40 -1.35 -3.27
CA ASP A 49 -2.70 -1.00 -2.74
C ASP A 49 -3.77 -1.23 -3.82
N MET A 50 -4.67 -2.19 -3.54
CA MET A 50 -5.76 -2.56 -4.43
C MET A 50 -7.08 -2.48 -3.68
N ASN A 51 -7.93 -1.55 -4.07
CA ASN A 51 -9.32 -1.54 -3.63
C ASN A 51 -10.15 -2.44 -4.56
N ILE A 52 -10.52 -3.62 -4.06
CA ILE A 52 -11.21 -4.66 -4.82
C ILE A 52 -12.68 -4.70 -4.41
N SER A 53 -13.58 -4.76 -5.38
CA SER A 53 -14.99 -5.05 -5.18
C SER A 53 -15.54 -5.84 -6.37
N TRP A 54 -16.59 -6.63 -6.12
CA TRP A 54 -17.31 -7.35 -7.18
C TRP A 54 -18.79 -7.52 -6.82
N SER A 55 -19.56 -7.97 -7.80
CA SER A 55 -20.97 -8.35 -7.63
C SER A 55 -21.16 -9.83 -7.98
N GLY A 56 -22.16 -10.48 -7.38
CA GLY A 56 -22.43 -11.90 -7.59
C GLY A 56 -21.28 -12.79 -7.11
N ASP A 57 -21.12 -13.94 -7.78
CA ASP A 57 -20.02 -14.87 -7.52
C ASP A 57 -18.75 -14.42 -8.24
N LEU A 58 -17.61 -14.47 -7.53
CA LEU A 58 -16.31 -14.19 -8.13
C LEU A 58 -15.72 -15.49 -8.66
N HIS A 59 -15.54 -15.57 -9.97
CA HIS A 59 -14.85 -16.65 -10.66
C HIS A 59 -13.39 -16.24 -10.88
N ILE A 60 -12.45 -16.98 -10.29
CA ILE A 60 -11.02 -16.68 -10.34
C ILE A 60 -10.21 -17.96 -10.50
N ILE A 61 -9.04 -17.85 -11.12
CA ILE A 61 -8.08 -18.96 -11.25
C ILE A 61 -7.03 -18.81 -10.14
N ASP A 62 -6.62 -19.92 -9.51
CA ASP A 62 -5.52 -19.93 -8.56
C ASP A 62 -4.15 -20.17 -9.24
N LYS A 63 -3.06 -20.11 -8.47
CA LYS A 63 -1.70 -20.27 -9.01
C LYS A 63 -1.48 -21.62 -9.72
N ASP A 64 -2.25 -22.64 -9.34
CA ASP A 64 -2.13 -24.02 -9.84
C ASP A 64 -3.09 -24.28 -11.02
N ASN A 65 -3.70 -23.23 -11.57
CA ASN A 65 -4.67 -23.24 -12.67
C ASN A 65 -6.03 -23.89 -12.33
N ASN A 66 -6.40 -23.98 -11.04
CA ASN A 66 -7.73 -24.44 -10.66
C ASN A 66 -8.74 -23.30 -10.71
N ALA A 67 -9.97 -23.62 -11.13
CA ALA A 67 -11.09 -22.69 -11.04
C ALA A 67 -11.63 -22.64 -9.61
N VAL A 68 -11.67 -21.44 -9.03
CA VAL A 68 -12.24 -21.13 -7.72
C VAL A 68 -13.46 -20.24 -7.91
N ILE A 69 -14.54 -20.55 -7.21
CA ILE A 69 -15.75 -19.71 -7.19
C ILE A 69 -16.00 -19.25 -5.76
N ILE A 70 -15.81 -17.95 -5.52
CA ILE A 70 -16.03 -17.35 -4.21
C ILE A 70 -17.47 -16.88 -4.12
N ARG A 71 -18.23 -17.47 -3.20
CA ARG A 71 -19.66 -17.17 -2.96
C ARG A 71 -19.93 -16.43 -1.66
N THR A 72 -18.93 -16.36 -0.80
CA THR A 72 -19.07 -15.74 0.52
C THR A 72 -18.99 -14.22 0.45
N PRO A 73 -19.67 -13.52 1.38
CA PRO A 73 -19.40 -12.11 1.66
C PRO A 73 -18.15 -11.94 2.56
N PRO A 74 -17.59 -10.72 2.66
CA PRO A 74 -17.93 -9.53 1.87
C PRO A 74 -17.53 -9.70 0.39
N ARG A 75 -18.12 -8.89 -0.50
CA ARG A 75 -17.78 -8.87 -1.94
C ARG A 75 -16.72 -7.81 -2.23
N ASP A 76 -15.67 -7.81 -1.42
CA ASP A 76 -14.55 -6.88 -1.47
C ASP A 76 -13.22 -7.53 -1.09
N GLY A 77 -12.14 -6.74 -1.12
CA GLY A 77 -10.79 -7.17 -0.75
C GLY A 77 -10.62 -7.70 0.67
N MET A 78 -11.66 -7.68 1.53
CA MET A 78 -11.64 -8.26 2.87
C MET A 78 -12.19 -9.69 2.94
N ASN A 79 -12.60 -10.28 1.82
CA ASN A 79 -13.07 -11.67 1.76
C ASN A 79 -11.95 -12.66 2.06
N THR A 80 -12.19 -13.59 2.98
CA THR A 80 -11.18 -14.56 3.45
C THR A 80 -10.84 -15.64 2.42
N GLU A 81 -11.78 -16.03 1.55
CA GLU A 81 -11.47 -16.93 0.43
C GLU A 81 -10.61 -16.22 -0.61
N LEU A 82 -10.86 -14.94 -0.88
CA LEU A 82 -10.00 -14.13 -1.74
C LEU A 82 -8.59 -14.00 -1.14
N HIS A 83 -8.48 -13.84 0.19
CA HIS A 83 -7.16 -13.84 0.86
C HIS A 83 -6.41 -15.15 0.65
N GLN A 84 -7.11 -16.28 0.68
CA GLN A 84 -6.50 -17.59 0.44
C GLN A 84 -6.03 -17.74 -1.01
N VAL A 85 -6.82 -17.28 -1.98
CA VAL A 85 -6.40 -17.25 -3.39
C VAL A 85 -5.18 -16.35 -3.57
N GLY A 86 -5.20 -15.14 -3.01
CA GLY A 86 -4.06 -14.21 -3.05
C GLY A 86 -2.79 -14.80 -2.44
N ARG A 87 -2.91 -15.50 -1.29
CA ARG A 87 -1.78 -16.16 -0.62
C ARG A 87 -1.10 -17.20 -1.51
N ASN A 88 -1.83 -17.90 -2.37
CA ASN A 88 -1.24 -18.84 -3.33
C ASN A 88 -0.33 -18.11 -4.34
N TYR A 89 -0.58 -16.83 -4.63
CA TYR A 89 0.27 -15.99 -5.49
C TYR A 89 1.37 -15.24 -4.73
N ASN A 90 1.57 -15.50 -3.44
CA ASN A 90 2.38 -14.67 -2.53
C ASN A 90 1.91 -13.20 -2.48
N VAL A 91 0.60 -12.96 -2.65
CA VAL A 91 -0.05 -11.66 -2.50
C VAL A 91 -0.93 -11.72 -1.25
N ILE A 92 -0.38 -11.31 -0.13
CA ILE A 92 -0.94 -11.52 1.21
C ILE A 92 -1.63 -10.25 1.69
N LYS A 93 -2.88 -10.38 2.16
CA LYS A 93 -3.63 -9.28 2.75
C LYS A 93 -2.96 -8.76 4.02
N TYR A 94 -2.95 -7.44 4.20
CA TYR A 94 -2.48 -6.80 5.42
C TYR A 94 -3.09 -7.39 6.71
N HIS A 95 -2.22 -7.79 7.65
CA HIS A 95 -2.60 -8.45 8.89
C HIS A 95 -3.34 -7.53 9.87
N GLY A 96 -3.16 -6.20 9.78
CA GLY A 96 -3.92 -5.24 10.59
C GLY A 96 -5.37 -5.05 10.12
N GLY A 97 -5.81 -5.82 9.12
CA GLY A 97 -7.20 -5.92 8.69
C GLY A 97 -7.75 -4.59 8.19
N ALA A 98 -8.86 -4.13 8.76
CA ALA A 98 -9.57 -2.94 8.31
C ALA A 98 -8.84 -1.62 8.53
N ARG A 99 -7.70 -1.62 9.24
CA ARG A 99 -6.83 -0.44 9.40
C ARG A 99 -6.20 0.00 8.07
N ASP A 100 -5.99 -0.96 7.16
CA ASP A 100 -5.49 -0.71 5.81
C ASP A 100 -6.12 -1.72 4.83
N LYS A 101 -7.36 -1.42 4.43
CA LYS A 101 -8.16 -2.30 3.55
C LYS A 101 -7.57 -2.44 2.14
N PRO A 102 -6.96 -1.42 1.53
CA PRO A 102 -6.33 -1.59 0.22
C PRO A 102 -5.05 -2.40 0.23
N HIS A 103 -4.33 -2.52 1.34
CA HIS A 103 -2.97 -3.06 1.33
C HIS A 103 -2.84 -4.58 1.10
N TRP A 104 -2.00 -4.95 0.14
CA TRP A 104 -1.52 -6.31 -0.12
C TRP A 104 -0.01 -6.29 -0.33
N SER A 105 0.69 -7.31 0.17
CA SER A 105 2.15 -7.39 0.08
C SER A 105 2.65 -8.82 0.06
N SER A 106 3.95 -9.00 -0.16
CA SER A 106 4.57 -10.33 -0.18
C SER A 106 4.55 -11.03 1.19
N ASP A 107 4.35 -10.30 2.29
CA ASP A 107 4.34 -10.84 3.66
C ASP A 107 3.15 -10.37 4.52
N GLY A 108 2.26 -9.55 3.96
CA GLY A 108 1.07 -9.04 4.63
C GLY A 108 1.36 -8.00 5.72
N ARG A 109 2.54 -7.37 5.72
CA ARG A 109 2.95 -6.35 6.70
C ARG A 109 2.89 -4.93 6.17
#